data_AF-A0A6G0VQ35-F1
#
_entry.id   AF-A0A6G0VQ35-F1
#
_cell.length_a   1.000
_cell.length_b   1.000
_cell.length_c   1.000
_cell.angle_alpha   90.00
_cell.angle_beta   90.00
_cell.angle_gamma   90.00
#
_symmetry.space_group_name_H-M   'P 1'
#
loop_
_entity.id
_entity.type
_entity.pdbx_description
1 polymer ?
#
loop_
_entity_poly.entity_id
_entity_poly.type
_entity_poly.pdbx_seq_one_letter_code
_entity_poly.pdbx_strand_id
1 'polypeptide(L)'
;MKISVIIMVNCFVPKCNHYSERKTCRFFRFPKDQNLKKKWLDNIRRADTGPSNNSRVCSYHFIDGNKTKGPSIFSWNNEKLFKFESPEKRKRRRTHDVVLDNLDININVPEQTQIDHDDMNEEITSNINTNVSSTRSNLNLDISNVSKVQNDSENYLLKMEIEKLTNEIKLLKSQPFSFCVIENTDSLITYYTGMPNKSIIDLLFGIFKSLQINYFLGWNVERINRNDQILMTLMKLRLNIDFIDLGVRFGCSRKTVTNIVLTWIHIFHTILFKTFMDNVPSQQKNKACLPTVFNNFLNCRMILDCTEIFTAIPGKMDLQKLTYSNYKHRNTLKDLVGVAPNGVLTFCSSLYPGSTSDKEIVKHSGVLDVFHSGDLILADKGFLISDILPDGVSVNIPPFLGAPQFTPNQVTKTLTIARARVHVERAINRIKGFCILEFIPPKLLPYASKIFQVCGALSNFQYPLIKEVEIFYLQPKED
;
A
#
# COMPACT_ATOMS: atom_id res chain seq x y z
N MET A 1 31.36 -48.83 -42.91
CA MET A 1 31.15 -47.84 -41.82
C MET A 1 29.73 -47.29 -41.91
N LYS A 2 28.95 -47.27 -40.82
CA LYS A 2 27.69 -46.52 -40.79
C LYS A 2 28.00 -45.06 -40.46
N ILE A 3 27.79 -44.15 -41.41
CA ILE A 3 27.87 -42.72 -41.16
C ILE A 3 26.64 -42.35 -40.33
N SER A 4 26.83 -42.22 -39.01
CA SER A 4 25.79 -41.72 -38.10
C SER A 4 25.60 -40.23 -38.36
N VAL A 5 24.65 -39.88 -39.24
CA VAL A 5 24.21 -38.50 -39.42
C VAL A 5 23.57 -38.04 -38.10
N ILE A 6 24.30 -37.25 -37.33
CA ILE A 6 23.77 -36.61 -36.12
C ILE A 6 22.80 -35.53 -36.57
N ILE A 7 21.50 -35.83 -36.51
CA ILE A 7 20.46 -34.85 -36.82
C ILE A 7 20.40 -33.85 -35.65
N MET A 8 21.00 -32.68 -35.84
CA MET A 8 20.93 -31.57 -34.88
C MET A 8 19.47 -31.18 -34.63
N VAL A 9 19.02 -31.26 -33.37
CA VAL A 9 17.63 -30.95 -32.99
C VAL A 9 17.57 -29.61 -32.27
N ASN A 10 16.91 -28.64 -32.91
CA ASN A 10 16.64 -27.32 -32.35
C ASN A 10 15.39 -27.35 -31.44
N CYS A 11 15.37 -26.48 -30.42
CA CYS A 11 14.18 -26.25 -29.60
C CYS A 11 13.05 -25.65 -30.44
N PHE A 12 11.84 -26.19 -30.29
CA PHE A 12 10.66 -25.75 -31.02
C PHE A 12 10.09 -24.40 -30.54
N VAL A 13 10.53 -23.91 -29.38
CA VAL A 13 10.01 -22.68 -28.75
C VAL A 13 10.53 -21.44 -29.47
N PRO A 14 9.65 -20.49 -29.84
CA PRO A 14 10.06 -19.22 -30.44
C PRO A 14 11.16 -18.50 -29.64
N LYS A 15 12.16 -17.96 -30.35
CA LYS A 15 13.31 -17.25 -29.79
C LYS A 15 14.21 -18.07 -28.84
N CYS A 16 14.10 -19.40 -28.84
CA CYS A 16 14.97 -20.28 -28.04
C CYS A 16 16.15 -20.84 -28.84
N ASN A 17 17.36 -20.37 -28.54
CA ASN A 17 18.60 -20.79 -29.22
C ASN A 17 19.25 -22.03 -28.55
N HIS A 18 18.44 -23.01 -28.13
CA HIS A 18 18.93 -24.29 -27.59
C HIS A 18 18.86 -25.38 -28.66
N TYR A 19 19.95 -26.12 -28.85
CA TYR A 19 20.01 -27.28 -29.73
C TYR A 19 20.87 -28.40 -29.13
N SER A 20 20.70 -29.62 -29.65
CA SER A 20 21.17 -30.88 -29.04
C SER A 20 22.67 -31.01 -28.80
N GLU A 21 23.51 -30.25 -29.53
CA GLU A 21 24.97 -30.40 -29.48
C GLU A 21 25.68 -29.35 -28.61
N ARG A 22 25.09 -28.17 -28.39
CA ARG A 22 25.79 -27.04 -27.73
C ARG A 22 25.61 -26.96 -26.22
N LYS A 23 24.67 -27.67 -25.59
CA LYS A 23 24.20 -27.35 -24.22
C LYS A 23 23.72 -28.55 -23.39
N THR A 24 23.87 -28.42 -22.07
CA THR A 24 23.56 -29.39 -21.00
C THR A 24 22.08 -29.71 -20.76
N CYS A 25 21.16 -29.33 -21.66
CA CYS A 25 19.72 -29.48 -21.47
C CYS A 25 19.11 -30.71 -22.18
N ARG A 26 18.10 -31.32 -21.57
CA ARG A 26 17.37 -32.47 -22.14
C ARG A 26 16.31 -31.98 -23.14
N PHE A 27 16.01 -32.77 -24.17
CA PHE A 27 15.02 -32.41 -25.20
C PHE A 27 13.81 -33.34 -25.15
N PHE A 28 12.63 -32.79 -24.85
CA PHE A 28 11.40 -33.55 -24.69
C PHE A 28 10.54 -33.56 -25.96
N ARG A 29 10.07 -34.76 -26.34
CA ARG A 29 9.03 -34.92 -27.38
C ARG A 29 7.69 -34.37 -26.88
N PHE A 30 6.88 -33.82 -27.78
CA PHE A 30 5.47 -33.52 -27.50
C PHE A 30 4.72 -34.77 -26.99
N PRO A 31 3.68 -34.62 -26.15
CA PRO A 31 2.79 -35.71 -25.74
C PRO A 31 2.09 -36.37 -26.94
N LYS A 32 1.76 -37.66 -26.81
CA LYS A 32 0.84 -38.35 -27.72
C LYS A 32 -0.62 -37.96 -27.46
N ASP A 33 -0.97 -37.71 -26.19
CA ASP A 33 -2.28 -37.22 -25.78
C ASP A 33 -2.58 -35.85 -26.45
N GLN A 34 -3.74 -35.76 -27.10
CA GLN A 34 -4.10 -34.59 -27.90
C GLN A 34 -4.42 -33.36 -27.04
N ASN A 35 -5.03 -33.54 -25.87
CA ASN A 35 -5.37 -32.45 -24.97
C ASN A 35 -4.11 -31.81 -24.36
N LEU A 36 -3.17 -32.65 -23.90
CA LEU A 36 -1.89 -32.20 -23.36
C LEU A 36 -0.99 -31.62 -24.45
N LYS A 37 -1.00 -32.19 -25.67
CA LYS A 37 -0.31 -31.61 -26.84
C LYS A 37 -0.88 -30.22 -27.18
N LYS A 38 -2.20 -30.03 -27.08
CA LYS A 38 -2.85 -28.71 -27.26
C LYS A 38 -2.41 -27.73 -26.16
N LYS A 39 -2.49 -28.10 -24.86
CA LYS A 39 -2.01 -27.25 -23.75
C LYS A 39 -0.53 -26.85 -23.91
N TRP A 40 0.32 -27.74 -24.43
CA TRP A 40 1.71 -27.39 -24.77
C TRP A 40 1.80 -26.34 -25.88
N LEU A 41 0.99 -26.42 -26.93
CA LEU A 41 1.01 -25.46 -28.04
C LEU A 41 0.45 -24.09 -27.63
N ASP A 42 -0.66 -24.07 -26.89
CA ASP A 42 -1.26 -22.86 -26.33
C ASP A 42 -0.26 -22.09 -25.42
N ASN A 43 0.57 -22.84 -24.69
CA ASN A 43 1.64 -22.29 -23.87
C ASN A 43 2.85 -21.77 -24.68
N ILE A 44 3.25 -22.49 -25.73
CA ILE A 44 4.40 -22.17 -26.59
C ILE A 44 4.10 -21.01 -27.57
N ARG A 45 2.82 -20.76 -27.90
CA ARG A 45 2.35 -19.62 -28.71
C ARG A 45 3.06 -19.45 -30.06
N ARG A 46 3.41 -20.57 -30.68
CA ARG A 46 4.04 -20.59 -32.01
C ARG A 46 2.96 -20.57 -33.09
N ALA A 47 2.94 -19.52 -33.91
CA ALA A 47 1.92 -19.31 -34.95
C ALA A 47 2.41 -19.64 -36.38
N ASP A 48 3.73 -19.64 -36.62
CA ASP A 48 4.33 -19.85 -37.94
C ASP A 48 4.28 -21.32 -38.41
N THR A 49 4.46 -22.28 -37.49
CA THR A 49 4.57 -23.71 -37.82
C THR A 49 4.06 -24.60 -36.70
N GLY A 50 3.40 -25.70 -37.09
CA GLY A 50 2.96 -26.76 -36.17
C GLY A 50 4.06 -27.78 -35.85
N PRO A 51 3.97 -28.54 -34.74
CA PRO A 51 5.01 -29.48 -34.34
C PRO A 51 4.95 -30.76 -35.17
N SER A 52 6.08 -31.12 -35.79
CA SER A 52 6.27 -32.42 -36.43
C SER A 52 6.55 -33.51 -35.40
N ASN A 53 6.56 -34.78 -35.85
CA ASN A 53 6.96 -35.92 -35.01
C ASN A 53 8.40 -35.79 -34.47
N ASN A 54 9.24 -34.95 -35.07
CA ASN A 54 10.60 -34.68 -34.65
C ASN A 54 10.80 -33.39 -33.84
N SER A 55 9.80 -32.51 -33.73
CA SER A 55 9.86 -31.33 -32.87
C SER A 55 10.08 -31.69 -31.40
N ARG A 56 10.97 -30.95 -30.72
CA ARG A 56 11.30 -31.11 -29.29
C ARG A 56 11.30 -29.77 -28.58
N VAL A 57 11.07 -29.78 -27.27
CA VAL A 57 11.21 -28.61 -26.38
C VAL A 57 12.33 -28.89 -25.38
N CYS A 58 13.27 -27.96 -25.19
CA CYS A 58 14.36 -28.14 -24.22
C CYS A 58 13.86 -27.99 -22.77
N SER A 59 14.53 -28.68 -21.84
CA SER A 59 14.14 -28.79 -20.44
C SER A 59 14.04 -27.46 -19.69
N TYR A 60 14.76 -26.42 -20.12
CA TYR A 60 14.66 -25.07 -19.56
C TYR A 60 13.26 -24.43 -19.63
N HIS A 61 12.36 -24.93 -20.50
CA HIS A 61 10.98 -24.45 -20.55
C HIS A 61 10.05 -25.10 -19.52
N PHE A 62 10.55 -26.08 -18.76
CA PHE A 62 9.78 -26.85 -17.79
C PHE A 62 10.27 -26.54 -16.37
N ILE A 63 9.34 -26.39 -15.44
CA ILE A 63 9.67 -26.25 -14.01
C ILE A 63 10.41 -27.52 -13.56
N ASP A 64 11.55 -27.33 -12.90
CA ASP A 64 12.51 -28.38 -12.48
C ASP A 64 13.03 -29.26 -13.64
N GLY A 65 12.90 -28.81 -14.89
CA GLY A 65 13.16 -29.64 -16.06
C GLY A 65 12.19 -30.82 -16.22
N ASN A 66 11.06 -30.83 -15.49
CA ASN A 66 10.15 -31.98 -15.46
C ASN A 66 9.06 -31.91 -16.54
N LYS A 67 9.08 -32.87 -17.46
CA LYS A 67 8.11 -32.98 -18.57
C LYS A 67 6.65 -33.05 -18.11
N THR A 68 6.34 -33.66 -16.96
CA THR A 68 4.94 -33.89 -16.54
C THR A 68 4.18 -32.60 -16.24
N LYS A 69 4.88 -31.57 -15.75
CA LYS A 69 4.32 -30.24 -15.45
C LYS A 69 4.01 -29.40 -16.71
N GLY A 70 4.45 -29.85 -17.89
CA GLY A 70 4.32 -29.13 -19.16
C GLY A 70 5.26 -27.92 -19.27
N PRO A 71 5.46 -27.39 -20.49
CA PRO A 71 6.32 -26.23 -20.69
C PRO A 71 5.54 -24.97 -20.28
N SER A 72 6.13 -24.19 -19.39
CA SER A 72 5.52 -23.02 -18.73
C SER A 72 6.46 -21.83 -18.56
N ILE A 73 7.78 -22.05 -18.66
CA ILE A 73 8.83 -21.03 -18.55
C ILE A 73 9.12 -20.47 -19.95
N PHE A 74 8.71 -19.23 -20.21
CA PHE A 74 8.93 -18.53 -21.47
C PHE A 74 9.16 -17.04 -21.24
N SER A 75 9.81 -16.34 -22.17
CA SER A 75 10.06 -14.90 -22.06
C SER A 75 8.78 -14.06 -21.92
N TRP A 76 7.68 -14.45 -22.58
CA TRP A 76 6.35 -13.81 -22.43
C TRP A 76 5.60 -14.20 -21.15
N ASN A 77 6.14 -15.12 -20.35
CA ASN A 77 5.61 -15.49 -19.03
C ASN A 77 6.44 -14.92 -17.87
N ASN A 78 7.60 -14.28 -18.12
CA ASN A 78 8.41 -13.64 -17.07
C ASN A 78 7.65 -12.52 -16.32
N GLU A 79 6.64 -11.92 -16.94
CA GLU A 79 5.78 -10.88 -16.35
C GLU A 79 4.46 -11.41 -15.77
N LYS A 80 4.36 -12.71 -15.45
CA LYS A 80 3.19 -13.21 -14.70
C LYS A 80 3.22 -12.66 -13.26
N LEU A 81 2.45 -11.59 -13.01
CA LEU A 81 2.27 -10.99 -11.67
C LEU A 81 1.83 -12.00 -10.59
N PHE A 82 1.18 -13.09 -10.97
CA PHE A 82 0.72 -14.14 -10.05
C PHE A 82 1.07 -15.54 -10.61
N LYS A 83 1.54 -16.44 -9.74
CA LYS A 83 2.04 -17.79 -10.09
C LYS A 83 0.94 -18.88 -10.17
N PHE A 84 -0.33 -18.51 -10.18
CA PHE A 84 -1.47 -19.43 -9.97
C PHE A 84 -2.25 -19.73 -11.27
N GLU A 85 -2.63 -21.00 -11.48
CA GLU A 85 -3.66 -21.38 -12.47
C GLU A 85 -5.03 -21.43 -11.78
N SER A 86 -6.07 -20.91 -12.44
CA SER A 86 -7.41 -20.75 -11.86
C SER A 86 -8.13 -22.10 -11.64
N PRO A 87 -8.75 -22.36 -10.47
CA PRO A 87 -9.64 -23.49 -10.28
C PRO A 87 -10.95 -23.25 -11.04
N GLU A 88 -11.23 -24.08 -12.06
CA GLU A 88 -12.37 -23.87 -12.93
C GLU A 88 -13.71 -24.22 -12.25
N LYS A 89 -14.44 -23.16 -11.85
CA LYS A 89 -15.90 -23.05 -11.65
C LYS A 89 -16.64 -24.26 -11.03
N ARG A 90 -17.08 -24.08 -9.78
CA ARG A 90 -18.32 -24.71 -9.28
C ARG A 90 -19.51 -24.17 -10.09
N LYS A 91 -20.37 -25.04 -10.66
CA LYS A 91 -21.51 -24.64 -11.50
C LYS A 91 -22.49 -23.75 -10.72
N ARG A 92 -22.75 -22.53 -11.20
CA ARG A 92 -23.84 -21.67 -10.67
C ARG A 92 -25.20 -22.32 -10.99
N ARG A 93 -26.07 -22.48 -9.98
CA ARG A 93 -27.51 -22.63 -10.21
C ARG A 93 -28.06 -21.29 -10.72
N ARG A 94 -28.99 -21.33 -11.67
CA ARG A 94 -29.79 -20.15 -12.04
C ARG A 94 -30.79 -19.87 -10.92
N THR A 95 -30.92 -18.61 -10.54
CA THR A 95 -32.06 -18.07 -9.77
C THR A 95 -32.66 -16.97 -10.62
N HIS A 96 -33.99 -16.92 -10.70
CA HIS A 96 -34.71 -16.06 -11.63
C HIS A 96 -34.42 -14.56 -11.42
N ASP A 97 -34.37 -13.84 -12.53
CA ASP A 97 -34.42 -12.39 -12.55
C ASP A 97 -35.76 -11.92 -11.98
N VAL A 98 -35.72 -11.04 -10.99
CA VAL A 98 -36.87 -10.26 -10.54
C VAL A 98 -36.61 -8.83 -10.97
N VAL A 99 -37.39 -8.38 -11.95
CA VAL A 99 -37.45 -6.98 -12.36
C VAL A 99 -38.10 -6.18 -11.23
N LEU A 100 -37.50 -5.04 -10.87
CA LEU A 100 -38.13 -4.03 -10.04
C LEU A 100 -37.95 -2.68 -10.75
N ASP A 101 -39.07 -1.99 -10.93
CA ASP A 101 -39.21 -0.86 -11.83
C ASP A 101 -38.56 0.43 -11.34
N ASN A 102 -38.33 1.34 -12.30
CA ASN A 102 -37.91 2.70 -12.04
C ASN A 102 -38.99 3.47 -11.24
N LEU A 103 -38.56 4.25 -10.25
CA LEU A 103 -39.35 5.32 -9.67
C LEU A 103 -38.54 6.61 -9.73
N ASP A 104 -38.90 7.45 -10.68
CA ASP A 104 -38.33 8.79 -10.85
C ASP A 104 -38.77 9.72 -9.71
N ILE A 105 -37.82 10.46 -9.14
CA ILE A 105 -38.12 11.56 -8.21
C ILE A 105 -37.48 12.83 -8.76
N ASN A 106 -38.32 13.69 -9.34
CA ASN A 106 -37.97 15.05 -9.74
C ASN A 106 -37.57 15.89 -8.53
N ILE A 107 -36.43 16.59 -8.62
CA ILE A 107 -36.13 17.76 -7.79
C ILE A 107 -35.83 18.91 -8.76
N ASN A 108 -36.77 19.85 -8.88
CA ASN A 108 -36.62 21.04 -9.70
C ASN A 108 -35.54 21.96 -9.13
N VAL A 109 -34.57 22.33 -9.97
CA VAL A 109 -33.71 23.50 -9.80
C VAL A 109 -34.17 24.53 -10.82
N PRO A 110 -34.68 25.71 -10.41
CA PRO A 110 -34.90 26.82 -11.33
C PRO A 110 -33.57 27.52 -11.62
N GLU A 111 -33.14 27.49 -12.88
CA GLU A 111 -32.02 28.31 -13.37
C GLU A 111 -32.49 29.68 -13.87
N GLN A 112 -31.62 30.67 -13.68
CA GLN A 112 -31.33 31.83 -14.54
C GLN A 112 -32.48 32.75 -15.01
N THR A 113 -32.28 34.06 -14.81
CA THR A 113 -32.06 35.10 -15.85
C THR A 113 -32.16 36.49 -15.19
N GLN A 114 -31.51 37.60 -15.58
CA GLN A 114 -30.34 37.96 -16.41
C GLN A 114 -30.29 39.52 -16.40
N ILE A 115 -29.20 40.13 -16.92
CA ILE A 115 -29.11 41.49 -17.51
C ILE A 115 -28.91 42.68 -16.54
N ASP A 116 -28.02 43.67 -16.77
CA ASP A 116 -26.79 43.81 -17.60
C ASP A 116 -26.01 45.08 -17.12
N HIS A 117 -24.73 45.22 -17.51
CA HIS A 117 -23.95 46.44 -17.87
C HIS A 117 -24.19 47.83 -17.17
N ASP A 118 -23.19 48.68 -16.90
CA ASP A 118 -22.12 49.13 -17.82
C ASP A 118 -20.91 49.86 -17.14
N ASP A 119 -19.92 50.23 -17.97
CA ASP A 119 -18.73 51.07 -17.72
C ASP A 119 -18.87 52.46 -18.44
N MET A 120 -18.02 53.50 -18.40
CA MET A 120 -16.66 53.77 -17.87
C MET A 120 -16.46 55.32 -17.76
N ASN A 121 -15.73 55.85 -16.76
CA ASN A 121 -15.15 57.23 -16.68
C ASN A 121 -16.15 58.44 -16.74
N GLU A 122 -15.80 59.73 -16.50
CA GLU A 122 -14.54 60.50 -16.60
C GLU A 122 -14.51 61.75 -15.65
N GLU A 123 -13.44 62.56 -15.70
CA GLU A 123 -13.13 63.69 -14.77
C GLU A 123 -13.97 64.98 -14.95
N ILE A 124 -13.89 65.92 -13.99
CA ILE A 124 -13.56 67.35 -14.24
C ILE A 124 -13.26 68.13 -12.94
N THR A 125 -12.39 69.13 -13.06
CA THR A 125 -11.83 70.04 -12.04
C THR A 125 -12.79 71.10 -11.46
N SER A 126 -12.58 71.58 -10.23
CA SER A 126 -12.51 73.04 -9.93
C SER A 126 -12.10 73.43 -8.48
N ASN A 127 -11.10 74.31 -8.39
CA ASN A 127 -10.90 75.43 -7.45
C ASN A 127 -11.68 75.53 -6.12
N ILE A 128 -10.93 75.72 -5.02
CA ILE A 128 -11.36 76.56 -3.87
C ILE A 128 -10.30 77.65 -3.65
N ASN A 129 -10.71 78.91 -3.81
CA ASN A 129 -9.93 80.08 -3.40
C ASN A 129 -10.11 80.32 -1.90
N THR A 130 -9.02 80.52 -1.16
CA THR A 130 -9.03 81.20 0.15
C THR A 130 -8.01 82.32 0.18
N ASN A 131 -8.47 83.53 -0.14
CA ASN A 131 -7.74 84.76 0.15
C ASN A 131 -7.91 85.12 1.63
N VAL A 132 -6.83 85.02 2.42
CA VAL A 132 -6.65 85.87 3.60
C VAL A 132 -5.22 86.39 3.61
N SER A 133 -5.07 87.67 3.25
CA SER A 133 -3.81 88.38 3.36
C SER A 133 -3.49 88.68 4.81
N SER A 134 -2.29 88.31 5.29
CA SER A 134 -1.58 89.15 6.27
C SER A 134 -0.07 88.88 6.24
N THR A 135 0.68 89.97 6.21
CA THR A 135 2.14 90.01 6.11
C THR A 135 2.82 89.71 7.45
N ARG A 136 3.86 88.85 7.44
CA ARG A 136 5.03 89.03 8.33
C ARG A 136 6.29 88.27 7.88
N SER A 137 7.18 89.02 7.22
CA SER A 137 8.64 89.03 7.40
C SER A 137 9.40 87.71 7.66
N ASN A 138 10.20 87.31 6.65
CA ASN A 138 11.60 86.88 6.75
C ASN A 138 12.05 86.07 7.99
N LEU A 139 12.04 84.74 7.86
CA LEU A 139 13.05 83.84 8.45
C LEU A 139 13.00 82.38 7.92
N ASN A 140 12.23 82.08 6.87
CA ASN A 140 11.79 80.72 6.54
C ASN A 140 12.48 80.07 5.31
N LEU A 141 13.72 80.48 4.97
CA LEU A 141 14.37 80.08 3.71
C LEU A 141 15.18 78.78 3.73
N ASP A 142 15.46 78.17 4.89
CA ASP A 142 16.17 76.88 4.98
C ASP A 142 15.38 75.73 5.62
N ILE A 143 14.36 76.01 6.45
CA ILE A 143 13.62 74.95 7.17
C ILE A 143 12.79 74.07 6.22
N SER A 144 12.19 74.65 5.18
CA SER A 144 11.35 73.92 4.21
C SER A 144 12.16 73.02 3.28
N ASN A 145 13.37 73.43 2.90
CA ASN A 145 14.28 72.63 2.07
C ASN A 145 14.94 71.50 2.89
N VAL A 146 15.40 71.79 4.12
CA VAL A 146 15.89 70.75 5.03
C VAL A 146 14.78 69.75 5.35
N SER A 147 13.56 70.21 5.65
CA SER A 147 12.39 69.33 5.86
C SER A 147 12.08 68.46 4.64
N LYS A 148 12.15 68.99 3.41
CA LYS A 148 11.98 68.18 2.19
C LYS A 148 13.07 67.13 2.04
N VAL A 149 14.34 67.50 2.15
CA VAL A 149 15.47 66.54 2.03
C VAL A 149 15.41 65.47 3.12
N GLN A 150 14.96 65.83 4.32
CA GLN A 150 14.80 64.91 5.45
C GLN A 150 13.60 63.97 5.24
N ASN A 151 12.47 64.48 4.76
CA ASN A 151 11.32 63.66 4.35
C ASN A 151 11.65 62.77 3.14
N ASP A 152 12.45 63.23 2.17
CA ASP A 152 12.81 62.47 0.97
C ASP A 152 13.79 61.33 1.31
N SER A 153 14.73 61.58 2.23
CA SER A 153 15.63 60.53 2.75
C SER A 153 14.90 59.54 3.65
N GLU A 154 13.95 59.99 4.49
CA GLU A 154 13.07 59.09 5.27
C GLU A 154 12.16 58.24 4.36
N ASN A 155 11.56 58.84 3.32
CA ASN A 155 10.81 58.11 2.29
C ASN A 155 11.66 57.10 1.50
N TYR A 156 12.94 57.41 1.24
CA TYR A 156 13.88 56.49 0.60
C TYR A 156 14.19 55.28 1.49
N LEU A 157 14.47 55.52 2.78
CA LEU A 157 14.71 54.45 3.76
C LEU A 157 13.46 53.58 3.97
N LEU A 158 12.27 54.18 4.07
CA LEU A 158 11.01 53.46 4.18
C LEU A 158 10.73 52.58 2.94
N LYS A 159 11.05 53.06 1.73
CA LYS A 159 10.95 52.24 0.50
C LYS A 159 11.91 51.05 0.52
N MET A 160 13.15 51.23 0.98
CA MET A 160 14.09 50.12 1.13
C MET A 160 13.60 49.09 2.17
N GLU A 161 13.05 49.53 3.30
CA GLU A 161 12.52 48.61 4.31
C GLU A 161 11.27 47.87 3.80
N ILE A 162 10.37 48.55 3.07
CA ILE A 162 9.23 47.91 2.39
C ILE A 162 9.71 46.86 1.37
N GLU A 163 10.71 47.16 0.53
CA GLU A 163 11.24 46.21 -0.44
C GLU A 163 11.86 44.99 0.24
N LYS A 164 12.67 45.22 1.29
CA LYS A 164 13.28 44.18 2.11
C LYS A 164 12.22 43.27 2.77
N LEU A 165 11.24 43.84 3.47
CA LEU A 165 10.14 43.11 4.09
C LEU A 165 9.27 42.39 3.06
N THR A 166 9.05 42.98 1.87
CA THR A 166 8.31 42.33 0.78
C THR A 166 9.06 41.11 0.24
N ASN A 167 10.38 41.20 0.10
CA ASN A 167 11.24 40.09 -0.30
C ASN A 167 11.32 39.00 0.78
N GLU A 168 11.35 39.37 2.06
CA GLU A 168 11.31 38.43 3.19
C GLU A 168 9.95 37.70 3.26
N ILE A 169 8.84 38.41 3.13
CA ILE A 169 7.49 37.82 3.01
C ILE A 169 7.40 36.88 1.81
N LYS A 170 8.00 37.25 0.66
CA LYS A 170 8.05 36.40 -0.54
C LYS A 170 8.88 35.13 -0.30
N LEU A 171 10.01 35.25 0.41
CA LEU A 171 10.86 34.11 0.79
C LEU A 171 10.13 33.16 1.76
N LEU A 172 9.45 33.70 2.77
CA LEU A 172 8.64 32.95 3.74
C LEU A 172 7.44 32.26 3.09
N LYS A 173 6.69 32.96 2.22
CA LYS A 173 5.57 32.38 1.45
C LYS A 173 6.00 31.32 0.43
N SER A 174 7.29 31.27 0.07
CA SER A 174 7.84 30.30 -0.89
C SER A 174 8.51 29.09 -0.23
N GLN A 175 8.51 29.00 1.11
CA GLN A 175 9.06 27.83 1.80
C GLN A 175 8.23 26.58 1.51
N PRO A 176 8.84 25.47 1.09
CA PRO A 176 8.14 24.20 0.93
C PRO A 176 7.71 23.66 2.30
N PHE A 177 6.62 22.90 2.30
CA PHE A 177 6.16 22.13 3.44
C PHE A 177 7.26 21.18 3.93
N SER A 178 7.46 21.14 5.24
CA SER A 178 8.51 20.40 5.93
C SER A 178 8.01 19.96 7.31
N PHE A 179 8.67 18.99 7.93
CA PHE A 179 8.32 18.47 9.25
C PHE A 179 8.29 19.56 10.33
N CYS A 180 9.11 20.61 10.20
CA CYS A 180 9.11 21.76 11.13
C CYS A 180 7.75 22.47 11.23
N VAL A 181 6.86 22.32 10.24
CA VAL A 181 5.50 22.89 10.25
C VAL A 181 4.56 22.13 11.20
N ILE A 182 4.84 20.85 11.48
CA ILE A 182 3.95 19.97 12.26
C ILE A 182 4.60 19.38 13.52
N GLU A 183 5.91 19.55 13.69
CA GLU A 183 6.71 18.85 14.70
C GLU A 183 6.29 19.11 16.15
N ASN A 184 5.58 20.20 16.43
CA ASN A 184 5.18 20.63 17.76
C ASN A 184 3.67 20.41 18.00
N THR A 185 3.02 19.56 17.20
CA THR A 185 1.58 19.31 17.30
C THR A 185 1.24 17.85 16.95
N ASP A 186 1.12 17.01 17.98
CA ASP A 186 0.87 15.56 17.85
C ASP A 186 -0.39 15.22 17.04
N SER A 187 -1.42 16.07 17.05
CA SER A 187 -2.62 15.88 16.22
C SER A 187 -2.32 16.05 14.72
N LEU A 188 -1.44 16.98 14.34
CA LEU A 188 -0.97 17.13 12.96
C LEU A 188 -0.05 15.97 12.57
N ILE A 189 0.83 15.52 13.45
CA ILE A 189 1.68 14.33 13.23
C ILE A 189 0.79 13.10 12.99
N THR A 190 -0.21 12.87 13.84
CA THR A 190 -1.19 11.78 13.72
C THR A 190 -2.01 11.86 12.43
N TYR A 191 -2.44 13.07 12.05
CA TYR A 191 -3.17 13.31 10.81
C TYR A 191 -2.31 12.98 9.58
N TYR A 192 -1.14 13.62 9.45
CA TYR A 192 -0.30 13.51 8.27
C TYR A 192 0.44 12.17 8.14
N THR A 193 0.75 11.49 9.24
CA THR A 193 1.65 10.31 9.21
C THR A 193 1.03 9.03 9.75
N GLY A 194 -0.02 9.14 10.57
CA GLY A 194 -0.57 8.01 11.33
C GLY A 194 0.30 7.57 12.51
N MET A 195 1.42 8.25 12.80
CA MET A 195 2.22 8.05 14.01
C MET A 195 1.63 8.86 15.18
N PRO A 196 1.67 8.37 16.43
CA PRO A 196 0.86 8.96 17.50
C PRO A 196 1.33 10.31 18.05
N ASN A 197 2.64 10.59 18.01
CA ASN A 197 3.26 11.77 18.61
C ASN A 197 4.68 12.01 18.06
N LYS A 198 5.29 13.14 18.45
CA LYS A 198 6.67 13.51 18.07
C LYS A 198 7.70 12.43 18.40
N SER A 199 7.67 11.87 19.61
CA SER A 199 8.66 10.87 20.06
C SER A 199 8.72 9.62 19.18
N ILE A 200 7.56 9.13 18.71
CA ILE A 200 7.50 7.97 17.81
C ILE A 200 8.04 8.28 16.41
N ILE A 201 7.77 9.48 15.86
CA ILE A 201 8.29 9.84 14.54
C ILE A 201 9.78 10.21 14.58
N ASP A 202 10.28 10.79 15.68
CA ASP A 202 11.71 11.01 15.90
C ASP A 202 12.47 9.68 16.06
N LEU A 203 11.89 8.69 16.74
CA LEU A 203 12.42 7.31 16.76
C LEU A 203 12.50 6.74 15.33
N LEU A 204 11.45 6.93 14.53
CA LEU A 204 11.41 6.47 13.14
C LEU A 204 12.47 7.17 12.27
N PHE A 205 12.68 8.48 12.42
CA PHE A 205 13.79 9.20 11.77
C PHE A 205 15.16 8.67 12.25
N GLY A 206 15.28 8.37 13.55
CA GLY A 206 16.47 7.77 14.16
C GLY A 206 16.89 6.45 13.50
N ILE A 207 15.93 5.54 13.28
CA ILE A 207 16.16 4.24 12.61
C ILE A 207 16.83 4.39 11.23
N PHE A 208 16.53 5.47 10.50
CA PHE A 208 17.07 5.71 9.16
C PHE A 208 18.20 6.75 9.10
N LYS A 209 18.66 7.28 10.25
CA LYS A 209 19.63 8.39 10.31
C LYS A 209 21.00 8.08 9.69
N SER A 210 21.45 6.83 9.73
CA SER A 210 22.74 6.38 9.17
C SER A 210 22.62 5.65 7.82
N LEU A 211 21.42 5.49 7.27
CA LEU A 211 21.21 4.68 6.06
C LEU A 211 21.84 5.32 4.80
N GLN A 212 22.55 4.53 4.01
CA GLN A 212 22.88 4.87 2.62
C GLN A 212 21.68 4.58 1.72
N ILE A 213 21.23 5.58 0.94
CA ILE A 213 20.00 5.48 0.15
C ILE A 213 20.35 5.22 -1.32
N ASN A 214 19.94 4.06 -1.83
CA ASN A 214 19.94 3.77 -3.27
C ASN A 214 18.55 4.10 -3.84
N TYR A 215 18.45 5.23 -4.53
CA TYR A 215 17.17 5.76 -5.02
C TYR A 215 16.57 4.91 -6.15
N PHE A 216 15.25 4.68 -6.07
CA PHE A 216 14.51 3.76 -6.92
C PHE A 216 14.58 4.06 -8.42
N LEU A 217 14.61 5.35 -8.80
CA LEU A 217 14.74 5.78 -10.21
C LEU A 217 16.18 6.11 -10.62
N GLY A 218 17.17 5.81 -9.76
CA GLY A 218 18.60 5.84 -10.10
C GLY A 218 19.32 7.19 -9.96
N TRP A 219 18.63 8.28 -9.60
CA TRP A 219 19.27 9.57 -9.28
C TRP A 219 19.03 9.97 -7.82
N ASN A 220 19.99 10.68 -7.24
CA ASN A 220 19.94 11.15 -5.86
C ASN A 220 18.97 12.32 -5.68
N VAL A 221 18.40 12.45 -4.48
CA VAL A 221 17.57 13.59 -4.08
C VAL A 221 18.26 14.34 -2.94
N GLU A 222 18.87 15.46 -3.28
CA GLU A 222 19.72 16.25 -2.38
C GLU A 222 18.98 17.45 -1.76
N ARG A 223 18.04 18.06 -2.50
CA ARG A 223 17.32 19.27 -2.08
C ARG A 223 16.26 19.05 -0.98
N ILE A 224 15.84 17.81 -0.75
CA ILE A 224 14.86 17.46 0.30
C ILE A 224 15.59 16.59 1.31
N ASN A 225 15.64 17.03 2.56
CA ASN A 225 16.32 16.30 3.63
C ASN A 225 15.62 14.95 3.91
N ARG A 226 16.31 14.07 4.64
CA ARG A 226 15.85 12.70 4.91
C ARG A 226 14.51 12.64 5.65
N ASN A 227 14.30 13.51 6.65
CA ASN A 227 13.09 13.50 7.47
C ASN A 227 11.87 13.93 6.64
N ASP A 228 12.04 14.93 5.76
CA ASP A 228 10.99 15.38 4.85
C ASP A 228 10.67 14.36 3.74
N GLN A 229 11.67 13.59 3.29
CA GLN A 229 11.43 12.46 2.38
C GLN A 229 10.63 11.32 3.05
N ILE A 230 10.92 11.03 4.32
CA ILE A 230 10.16 10.08 5.14
C ILE A 230 8.73 10.61 5.36
N LEU A 231 8.57 11.88 5.76
CA LEU A 231 7.29 12.54 5.96
C LEU A 231 6.43 12.51 4.69
N MET A 232 6.97 12.90 3.53
CA MET A 232 6.31 12.84 2.23
C MET A 232 5.79 11.42 1.93
N THR A 233 6.57 10.39 2.28
CA THR A 233 6.18 8.99 2.09
C THR A 233 5.08 8.58 3.07
N LEU A 234 5.19 8.95 4.34
CA LEU A 234 4.15 8.70 5.35
C LEU A 234 2.83 9.39 4.98
N MET A 235 2.87 10.64 4.53
CA MET A 235 1.72 11.37 3.96
C MET A 235 1.11 10.64 2.77
N LYS A 236 1.94 10.09 1.87
CA LYS A 236 1.43 9.29 0.75
C LYS A 236 0.76 8.00 1.20
N LEU A 237 1.29 7.32 2.21
CA LEU A 237 0.69 6.08 2.73
C LEU A 237 -0.60 6.37 3.51
N ARG A 238 -0.56 7.36 4.42
CA ARG A 238 -1.64 7.69 5.36
C ARG A 238 -2.83 8.35 4.68
N LEU A 239 -2.59 9.40 3.89
CA LEU A 239 -3.64 10.26 3.31
C LEU A 239 -3.83 10.04 1.80
N ASN A 240 -3.03 9.19 1.16
CA ASN A 240 -3.07 8.90 -0.28
C ASN A 240 -2.93 10.14 -1.22
N ILE A 241 -2.37 11.25 -0.73
CA ILE A 241 -2.18 12.51 -1.48
C ILE A 241 -1.57 12.26 -2.86
N ASP A 242 -2.02 12.95 -3.91
CA ASP A 242 -1.46 12.72 -5.25
C ASP A 242 0.02 13.17 -5.36
N PHE A 243 0.76 12.51 -6.25
CA PHE A 243 2.16 12.81 -6.52
C PHE A 243 2.40 14.23 -7.06
N ILE A 244 1.38 14.88 -7.65
CA ILE A 244 1.44 16.29 -8.08
C ILE A 244 1.31 17.22 -6.87
N ASP A 245 0.32 17.00 -5.99
CA ASP A 245 0.09 17.83 -4.79
C ASP A 245 1.26 17.73 -3.79
N LEU A 246 1.81 16.53 -3.56
CA LEU A 246 3.06 16.36 -2.82
C LEU A 246 4.24 17.11 -3.48
N GLY A 247 4.25 17.22 -4.82
CA GLY A 247 5.26 17.98 -5.55
C GLY A 247 5.15 19.47 -5.27
N VAL A 248 3.93 20.01 -5.32
CA VAL A 248 3.64 21.42 -4.97
C VAL A 248 4.02 21.70 -3.52
N ARG A 249 3.56 20.88 -2.56
CA ARG A 249 3.85 21.06 -1.12
C ARG A 249 5.34 21.09 -0.84
N PHE A 250 6.10 20.10 -1.32
CA PHE A 250 7.53 19.98 -1.03
C PHE A 250 8.43 20.69 -2.07
N GLY A 251 7.88 21.59 -2.89
CA GLY A 251 8.66 22.40 -3.84
C GLY A 251 9.45 21.60 -4.87
N CYS A 252 8.95 20.46 -5.33
CA CYS A 252 9.69 19.54 -6.21
C CYS A 252 8.83 18.92 -7.33
N SER A 253 9.49 18.30 -8.31
CA SER A 253 8.78 17.69 -9.44
C SER A 253 8.02 16.42 -9.00
N ARG A 254 6.88 16.14 -9.65
CA ARG A 254 6.17 14.86 -9.54
C ARG A 254 7.10 13.64 -9.69
N LYS A 255 8.12 13.73 -10.56
CA LYS A 255 9.11 12.67 -10.80
C LYS A 255 10.01 12.46 -9.58
N THR A 256 10.36 13.54 -8.88
CA THR A 256 11.11 13.52 -7.62
C THR A 256 10.29 12.87 -6.52
N VAL A 257 9.01 13.25 -6.35
CA VAL A 257 8.09 12.60 -5.40
C VAL A 257 7.98 11.10 -5.67
N THR A 258 7.80 10.69 -6.94
CA THR A 258 7.76 9.26 -7.31
C THR A 258 9.04 8.53 -6.94
N ASN A 259 10.21 9.16 -7.14
CA ASN A 259 11.50 8.58 -6.74
C ASN A 259 11.57 8.40 -5.22
N ILE A 260 11.26 9.45 -4.44
CA ILE A 260 11.25 9.43 -2.97
C ILE A 260 10.32 8.33 -2.45
N VAL A 261 9.03 8.40 -2.78
CA VAL A 261 8.00 7.50 -2.25
C VAL A 261 8.32 6.04 -2.53
N LEU A 262 8.71 5.70 -3.77
CA LEU A 262 9.05 4.31 -4.10
C LEU A 262 10.35 3.85 -3.43
N THR A 263 11.33 4.74 -3.25
CA THR A 263 12.56 4.43 -2.49
C THR A 263 12.23 4.08 -1.04
N TRP A 264 11.47 4.95 -0.35
CA TRP A 264 11.14 4.76 1.05
C TRP A 264 10.18 3.59 1.30
N ILE A 265 9.25 3.30 0.40
CA ILE A 265 8.46 2.05 0.46
C ILE A 265 9.37 0.82 0.45
N HIS A 266 10.44 0.79 -0.36
CA HIS A 266 11.39 -0.32 -0.38
C HIS A 266 12.29 -0.37 0.87
N ILE A 267 12.70 0.78 1.41
CA ILE A 267 13.48 0.87 2.65
C ILE A 267 12.64 0.41 3.85
N PHE A 268 11.43 0.96 4.02
CA PHE A 268 10.50 0.55 5.08
C PHE A 268 10.15 -0.94 4.97
N HIS A 269 9.95 -1.46 3.75
CA HIS A 269 9.70 -2.88 3.55
C HIS A 269 10.88 -3.76 3.97
N THR A 270 12.10 -3.30 3.71
CA THR A 270 13.31 -4.06 4.06
C THR A 270 13.58 -4.02 5.56
N ILE A 271 13.40 -2.86 6.22
CA ILE A 271 13.79 -2.68 7.62
C ILE A 271 12.61 -2.94 8.57
N LEU A 272 11.50 -2.19 8.42
CA LEU A 272 10.38 -2.27 9.34
C LEU A 272 9.59 -3.57 9.20
N PHE A 273 9.40 -4.05 7.97
CA PHE A 273 8.72 -5.32 7.74
C PHE A 273 9.71 -6.49 7.80
N LYS A 274 10.64 -6.61 6.84
CA LYS A 274 11.50 -7.81 6.76
C LYS A 274 12.49 -7.98 7.91
N THR A 275 13.05 -6.91 8.50
CA THR A 275 14.00 -7.07 9.62
C THR A 275 13.28 -7.11 10.96
N PHE A 276 12.37 -6.18 11.26
CA PHE A 276 11.73 -6.13 12.59
C PHE A 276 10.61 -7.15 12.77
N MET A 277 9.93 -7.60 11.71
CA MET A 277 8.88 -8.64 11.77
C MET A 277 9.34 -10.02 11.28
N ASP A 278 10.65 -10.24 11.13
CA ASP A 278 11.23 -11.53 10.68
C ASP A 278 10.84 -12.70 11.60
N ASN A 279 10.65 -12.42 12.89
CA ASN A 279 10.46 -13.44 13.94
C ASN A 279 9.13 -13.26 14.67
N VAL A 280 8.23 -14.23 14.53
CA VAL A 280 6.97 -14.28 15.28
C VAL A 280 7.25 -14.70 16.74
N PRO A 281 6.82 -13.91 17.75
CA PRO A 281 7.02 -14.23 19.17
C PRO A 281 6.59 -15.65 19.53
N SER A 282 7.37 -16.32 20.39
CA SER A 282 7.03 -17.67 20.89
C SER A 282 5.84 -17.64 21.83
N GLN A 283 5.24 -18.82 22.10
CA GLN A 283 4.19 -18.96 23.12
C GLN A 283 4.61 -18.39 24.49
N GLN A 284 5.88 -18.56 24.88
CA GLN A 284 6.43 -18.01 26.13
C GLN A 284 6.45 -16.47 26.11
N LYS A 285 6.89 -15.85 25.01
CA LYS A 285 6.85 -14.38 24.85
C LYS A 285 5.42 -13.85 24.81
N ASN A 286 4.48 -14.55 24.15
CA ASN A 286 3.06 -14.21 24.17
C ASN A 286 2.46 -14.26 25.58
N LYS A 287 2.89 -15.23 26.42
CA LYS A 287 2.44 -15.35 27.81
C LYS A 287 2.87 -14.17 28.70
N ALA A 288 4.07 -13.62 28.48
CA ALA A 288 4.60 -12.51 29.27
C ALA A 288 3.73 -11.24 29.18
N CYS A 289 3.10 -11.00 28.02
CA CYS A 289 2.21 -9.85 27.78
C CYS A 289 0.78 -10.29 27.42
N LEU A 290 0.29 -11.40 27.99
CA LEU A 290 -1.02 -11.96 27.65
C LEU A 290 -2.17 -11.12 28.26
N PRO A 291 -3.09 -10.57 27.46
CA PRO A 291 -4.25 -9.86 28.00
C PRO A 291 -5.30 -10.81 28.55
N THR A 292 -6.13 -10.32 29.48
CA THR A 292 -7.10 -11.13 30.24
C THR A 292 -8.09 -11.89 29.35
N VAL A 293 -8.46 -11.31 28.21
CA VAL A 293 -9.37 -11.92 27.22
C VAL A 293 -8.81 -13.21 26.59
N PHE A 294 -7.49 -13.43 26.67
CA PHE A 294 -6.81 -14.64 26.20
C PHE A 294 -6.49 -15.66 27.30
N ASN A 295 -6.97 -15.47 28.54
CA ASN A 295 -6.76 -16.44 29.64
C ASN A 295 -7.28 -17.85 29.32
N ASN A 296 -8.31 -17.97 28.47
CA ASN A 296 -8.84 -19.25 28.00
C ASN A 296 -8.05 -19.86 26.82
N PHE A 297 -6.99 -19.18 26.36
CA PHE A 297 -6.20 -19.50 25.18
C PHE A 297 -4.70 -19.33 25.46
N LEU A 298 -4.19 -19.87 26.58
CA LEU A 298 -2.80 -19.74 27.04
C LEU A 298 -1.74 -20.29 26.07
N ASN A 299 -2.14 -21.07 25.05
CA ASN A 299 -1.29 -21.53 23.95
C ASN A 299 -1.57 -20.84 22.61
N CYS A 300 -2.34 -19.76 22.59
CA CYS A 300 -2.55 -18.95 21.40
C CYS A 300 -1.22 -18.40 20.89
N ARG A 301 -0.80 -18.86 19.71
CA ARG A 301 0.37 -18.36 19.01
C ARG A 301 0.00 -17.13 18.17
N MET A 302 -1.13 -17.21 17.47
CA MET A 302 -1.56 -16.21 16.50
C MET A 302 -3.07 -16.27 16.27
N ILE A 303 -3.68 -15.12 16.07
CA ILE A 303 -5.02 -14.97 15.50
C ILE A 303 -4.84 -14.68 14.01
N LEU A 304 -5.44 -15.50 13.14
CA LEU A 304 -5.41 -15.36 11.69
C LEU A 304 -6.74 -14.83 11.15
N ASP A 305 -6.67 -13.84 10.26
CA ASP A 305 -7.82 -13.39 9.46
C ASP A 305 -7.35 -12.91 8.06
N CYS A 306 -8.25 -12.98 7.09
CA CYS A 306 -8.01 -12.59 5.70
C CYS A 306 -8.70 -11.26 5.41
N THR A 307 -7.97 -10.29 4.89
CA THR A 307 -8.54 -8.98 4.56
C THR A 307 -8.38 -8.62 3.09
N GLU A 308 -9.37 -7.94 2.53
CA GLU A 308 -9.37 -7.50 1.14
C GLU A 308 -9.22 -5.98 1.01
N ILE A 309 -8.43 -5.55 0.02
CA ILE A 309 -8.27 -4.17 -0.45
C ILE A 309 -8.70 -4.06 -1.92
N PHE A 310 -9.22 -2.92 -2.37
CA PHE A 310 -9.63 -2.78 -3.77
C PHE A 310 -8.43 -2.53 -4.70
N THR A 311 -8.55 -3.00 -5.94
CA THR A 311 -7.57 -2.75 -7.00
C THR A 311 -8.26 -2.28 -8.27
N ALA A 312 -7.53 -1.54 -9.09
CA ALA A 312 -7.95 -1.27 -10.46
C ALA A 312 -8.20 -2.57 -11.25
N ILE A 313 -9.20 -2.53 -12.13
CA ILE A 313 -9.58 -3.65 -12.99
C ILE A 313 -8.42 -3.99 -13.93
N PRO A 314 -7.85 -5.20 -13.91
CA PRO A 314 -6.77 -5.58 -14.81
C PRO A 314 -7.20 -5.54 -16.28
N GLY A 315 -6.33 -5.12 -17.20
CA GLY A 315 -6.66 -5.08 -18.64
C GLY A 315 -6.88 -6.46 -19.30
N LYS A 316 -6.44 -7.56 -18.66
CA LYS A 316 -6.60 -8.93 -19.16
C LYS A 316 -7.77 -9.62 -18.45
N MET A 317 -8.77 -10.11 -19.19
CA MET A 317 -9.97 -10.75 -18.63
C MET A 317 -9.69 -11.86 -17.61
N ASP A 318 -8.63 -12.66 -17.78
CA ASP A 318 -8.31 -13.73 -16.84
C ASP A 318 -7.77 -13.20 -15.51
N LEU A 319 -7.02 -12.09 -15.54
CA LEU A 319 -6.62 -11.38 -14.33
C LEU A 319 -7.82 -10.68 -13.67
N GLN A 320 -8.81 -10.21 -14.44
CA GLN A 320 -10.07 -9.70 -13.89
C GLN A 320 -10.82 -10.79 -13.13
N LYS A 321 -11.00 -11.98 -13.73
CA LYS A 321 -11.65 -13.13 -13.08
C LYS A 321 -10.94 -13.56 -11.80
N LEU A 322 -9.59 -13.57 -11.79
CA LEU A 322 -8.78 -13.93 -10.63
C LEU A 322 -8.85 -12.88 -9.51
N THR A 323 -8.84 -11.60 -9.85
CA THR A 323 -8.93 -10.52 -8.84
C THR A 323 -10.36 -10.24 -8.39
N TYR A 324 -11.39 -10.72 -9.09
CA TYR A 324 -12.78 -10.50 -8.70
C TYR A 324 -13.15 -11.30 -7.44
N SER A 325 -13.43 -10.60 -6.35
CA SER A 325 -14.01 -11.19 -5.15
C SER A 325 -15.53 -11.22 -5.28
N ASN A 326 -16.10 -12.43 -5.21
CA ASN A 326 -17.55 -12.61 -5.14
C ASN A 326 -18.15 -12.03 -3.84
N TYR A 327 -17.34 -11.86 -2.79
CA TYR A 327 -17.77 -11.32 -1.49
C TYR A 327 -17.80 -9.79 -1.47
N LYS A 328 -16.86 -9.13 -2.18
CA LYS A 328 -16.80 -7.67 -2.32
C LYS A 328 -17.42 -7.13 -3.62
N HIS A 329 -17.94 -8.02 -4.47
CA HIS A 329 -18.52 -7.73 -5.78
C HIS A 329 -17.63 -6.87 -6.72
N ARG A 330 -16.32 -6.88 -6.49
CA ARG A 330 -15.34 -5.99 -7.13
C ARG A 330 -13.97 -6.67 -7.22
N ASN A 331 -13.09 -6.13 -8.06
CA ASN A 331 -11.69 -6.54 -8.10
C ASN A 331 -10.95 -6.12 -6.83
N THR A 332 -10.40 -7.10 -6.12
CA THR A 332 -9.66 -6.95 -4.88
C THR A 332 -8.35 -7.72 -4.90
N LEU A 333 -7.49 -7.37 -3.95
CA LEU A 333 -6.34 -8.14 -3.52
C LEU A 333 -6.59 -8.55 -2.07
N LYS A 334 -6.19 -9.78 -1.71
CA LYS A 334 -6.41 -10.36 -0.38
C LYS A 334 -5.07 -10.60 0.31
N ASP A 335 -4.98 -10.22 1.58
CA ASP A 335 -3.86 -10.56 2.47
C ASP A 335 -4.31 -11.50 3.59
N LEU A 336 -3.43 -12.38 4.04
CA LEU A 336 -3.54 -13.06 5.32
C LEU A 336 -2.75 -12.30 6.38
N VAL A 337 -3.48 -11.78 7.37
CA VAL A 337 -2.97 -11.07 8.53
C VAL A 337 -2.90 -12.01 9.72
N GLY A 338 -1.78 -11.96 10.44
CA GLY A 338 -1.57 -12.66 11.70
C GLY A 338 -1.20 -11.71 12.83
N VAL A 339 -1.94 -11.81 13.94
CA VAL A 339 -1.82 -10.92 15.11
C VAL A 339 -1.54 -11.76 16.34
N ALA A 340 -0.61 -11.33 17.20
CA ALA A 340 -0.35 -11.97 18.48
C ALA A 340 -1.45 -11.65 19.51
N PRO A 341 -1.61 -12.45 20.58
CA PRO A 341 -2.62 -12.21 21.62
C PRO A 341 -2.62 -10.80 22.23
N ASN A 342 -1.46 -10.16 22.33
CA ASN A 342 -1.33 -8.78 22.81
C ASN A 342 -1.80 -7.70 21.82
N GLY A 343 -2.26 -8.08 20.63
CA GLY A 343 -2.75 -7.17 19.58
C GLY A 343 -1.66 -6.61 18.66
N VAL A 344 -0.41 -7.05 18.80
CA VAL A 344 0.69 -6.70 17.88
C VAL A 344 0.55 -7.49 16.58
N LEU A 345 0.71 -6.81 15.43
CA LEU A 345 0.78 -7.47 14.13
C LEU A 345 2.10 -8.23 14.02
N THR A 346 2.05 -9.52 13.71
CA THR A 346 3.24 -10.39 13.65
C THR A 346 3.42 -11.09 12.30
N PHE A 347 2.40 -11.07 11.43
CA PHE A 347 2.50 -11.64 10.09
C PHE A 347 1.61 -10.87 9.09
N CYS A 348 2.15 -10.62 7.89
CA CYS A 348 1.38 -10.23 6.70
C CYS A 348 1.92 -10.98 5.48
N SER A 349 1.03 -11.58 4.71
CA SER A 349 1.42 -12.32 3.51
C SER A 349 1.85 -11.39 2.36
N SER A 350 2.20 -11.99 1.21
CA SER A 350 2.15 -11.25 -0.06
C SER A 350 0.70 -11.22 -0.54
N LEU A 351 0.27 -10.16 -1.24
CA LEU A 351 -1.11 -10.08 -1.72
C LEU A 351 -1.44 -11.14 -2.78
N TYR A 352 -2.60 -11.78 -2.60
CA TYR A 352 -3.21 -12.73 -3.52
C TYR A 352 -4.36 -12.08 -4.31
N PRO A 353 -4.76 -12.63 -5.47
CA PRO A 353 -5.97 -12.21 -6.15
C PRO A 353 -7.23 -12.44 -5.29
N GLY A 354 -8.21 -11.53 -5.34
CA GLY A 354 -9.42 -11.58 -4.51
C GLY A 354 -10.25 -12.87 -4.59
N SER A 355 -10.17 -13.63 -5.68
CA SER A 355 -10.85 -14.93 -5.80
C SER A 355 -10.16 -16.07 -5.04
N THR A 356 -8.97 -15.87 -4.49
CA THR A 356 -8.22 -16.90 -3.75
C THR A 356 -8.89 -17.18 -2.40
N SER A 357 -9.13 -18.46 -2.11
CA SER A 357 -9.68 -18.91 -0.82
C SER A 357 -8.63 -18.88 0.28
N ASP A 358 -9.06 -18.52 1.48
CA ASP A 358 -8.19 -18.26 2.64
C ASP A 358 -7.30 -19.47 3.00
N LYS A 359 -7.82 -20.69 2.83
CA LYS A 359 -7.07 -21.95 2.97
C LYS A 359 -5.87 -22.06 2.01
N GLU A 360 -6.03 -21.67 0.75
CA GLU A 360 -4.93 -21.71 -0.22
C GLU A 360 -3.91 -20.59 0.05
N ILE A 361 -4.35 -19.46 0.61
CA ILE A 361 -3.44 -18.43 1.10
C ILE A 361 -2.59 -18.97 2.26
N VAL A 362 -3.21 -19.63 3.25
CA VAL A 362 -2.49 -20.26 4.38
C VAL A 362 -1.44 -21.27 3.90
N LYS A 363 -1.75 -22.10 2.88
CA LYS A 363 -0.77 -23.03 2.28
C LYS A 363 0.41 -22.33 1.60
N HIS A 364 0.18 -21.17 0.99
CA HIS A 364 1.15 -20.51 0.11
C HIS A 364 1.89 -19.34 0.74
N SER A 365 1.44 -18.83 1.89
CA SER A 365 1.97 -17.62 2.53
C SER A 365 3.25 -17.86 3.33
N GLY A 366 3.58 -19.11 3.65
CA GLY A 366 4.65 -19.47 4.59
C GLY A 366 4.24 -19.38 6.06
N VAL A 367 2.96 -19.07 6.37
CA VAL A 367 2.51 -18.95 7.77
C VAL A 367 2.57 -20.27 8.53
N LEU A 368 2.48 -21.41 7.82
CA LEU A 368 2.54 -22.74 8.44
C LEU A 368 3.91 -23.04 9.08
N ASP A 369 4.98 -22.47 8.51
CA ASP A 369 6.37 -22.65 8.98
C ASP A 369 6.62 -21.94 10.33
N VAL A 370 5.69 -21.10 10.79
CA VAL A 370 5.73 -20.39 12.08
C VAL A 370 5.29 -21.29 13.24
N PHE A 371 4.39 -22.25 12.99
CA PHE A 371 3.68 -22.97 14.05
C PHE A 371 4.41 -24.25 14.48
N HIS A 372 4.43 -24.47 15.79
CA HIS A 372 5.12 -25.60 16.43
C HIS A 372 4.11 -26.44 17.21
N SER A 373 4.39 -27.74 17.39
CA SER A 373 3.53 -28.64 18.16
C SER A 373 3.16 -28.05 19.54
N GLY A 374 1.87 -27.99 19.84
CA GLY A 374 1.30 -27.33 21.03
C GLY A 374 0.74 -25.92 20.78
N ASP A 375 1.08 -25.26 19.66
CA ASP A 375 0.52 -23.95 19.30
C ASP A 375 -0.99 -24.04 18.99
N LEU A 376 -1.72 -23.01 19.40
CA LEU A 376 -3.12 -22.77 19.05
C LEU A 376 -3.26 -21.56 18.12
N ILE A 377 -4.01 -21.75 17.05
CA ILE A 377 -4.44 -20.71 16.12
C ILE A 377 -5.90 -20.37 16.43
N LEU A 378 -6.22 -19.07 16.57
CA LEU A 378 -7.62 -18.62 16.51
C LEU A 378 -7.90 -18.08 15.11
N ALA A 379 -9.03 -18.45 14.50
CA ALA A 379 -9.28 -18.03 13.12
C ALA A 379 -10.77 -17.81 12.81
N ASP A 380 -11.00 -17.28 11.61
CA ASP A 380 -12.35 -17.05 11.13
C ASP A 380 -13.14 -18.32 10.82
N LYS A 381 -14.47 -18.27 10.87
CA LYS A 381 -15.29 -19.49 10.71
C LYS A 381 -15.14 -20.14 9.33
N GLY A 382 -14.69 -19.37 8.33
CA GLY A 382 -14.31 -19.85 6.99
C GLY A 382 -12.94 -20.53 6.90
N PHE A 383 -12.09 -20.44 7.92
CA PHE A 383 -10.72 -21.00 7.93
C PHE A 383 -10.72 -22.51 8.21
N LEU A 384 -11.20 -23.27 7.21
CA LEU A 384 -11.17 -24.74 7.20
C LEU A 384 -9.76 -25.28 6.90
N ILE A 385 -8.83 -25.01 7.81
CA ILE A 385 -7.38 -25.28 7.68
C ILE A 385 -6.88 -26.46 8.53
N SER A 386 -7.74 -27.12 9.31
CA SER A 386 -7.34 -28.16 10.28
C SER A 386 -6.62 -29.36 9.66
N ASP A 387 -6.84 -29.64 8.37
CA ASP A 387 -6.22 -30.72 7.59
C ASP A 387 -4.88 -30.34 6.94
N ILE A 388 -4.42 -29.09 7.11
CA ILE A 388 -3.15 -28.57 6.56
C ILE A 388 -2.21 -28.00 7.63
N LEU A 389 -2.54 -28.18 8.91
CA LEU A 389 -1.69 -27.74 10.02
C LEU A 389 -0.54 -28.73 10.25
N PRO A 390 0.62 -28.27 10.77
CA PRO A 390 1.66 -29.16 11.27
C PRO A 390 1.18 -30.05 12.43
N ASP A 391 1.82 -31.19 12.62
CA ASP A 391 1.48 -32.12 13.70
C ASP A 391 1.53 -31.46 15.08
N GLY A 392 0.47 -31.66 15.87
CA GLY A 392 0.31 -31.07 17.19
C GLY A 392 -0.10 -29.59 17.21
N VAL A 393 -0.24 -28.93 16.07
CA VAL A 393 -0.83 -27.57 15.98
C VAL A 393 -2.35 -27.68 15.90
N SER A 394 -3.04 -26.81 16.63
CA SER A 394 -4.51 -26.79 16.69
C SER A 394 -5.08 -25.49 16.15
N VAL A 395 -6.28 -25.54 15.55
CA VAL A 395 -7.05 -24.33 15.19
C VAL A 395 -8.41 -24.36 15.89
N ASN A 396 -8.80 -23.23 16.46
CA ASN A 396 -10.09 -23.01 17.09
C ASN A 396 -10.88 -21.96 16.28
N ILE A 397 -11.95 -22.43 15.64
CA ILE A 397 -12.92 -21.63 14.88
C ILE A 397 -14.30 -21.71 15.53
N PRO A 398 -15.16 -20.68 15.41
CA PRO A 398 -16.52 -20.74 15.93
C PRO A 398 -17.32 -21.91 15.32
N PRO A 399 -18.17 -22.60 16.11
CA PRO A 399 -18.89 -23.78 15.66
C PRO A 399 -19.86 -23.49 14.49
N PHE A 400 -20.06 -24.49 13.64
CA PHE A 400 -21.14 -24.47 12.65
C PHE A 400 -22.51 -24.64 13.32
N LEU A 401 -23.53 -24.00 12.75
CA LEU A 401 -24.91 -24.15 13.21
C LEU A 401 -25.41 -25.52 12.72
N GLY A 402 -25.33 -26.53 13.58
CA GLY A 402 -25.90 -27.87 13.34
C GLY A 402 -27.33 -28.04 13.86
N ALA A 403 -27.85 -27.04 14.58
CA ALA A 403 -29.17 -27.01 15.19
C ALA A 403 -29.74 -25.58 15.16
N PRO A 404 -31.06 -25.36 15.39
CA PRO A 404 -31.68 -24.03 15.32
C PRO A 404 -31.13 -23.02 16.35
N GLN A 405 -30.61 -23.49 17.47
CA GLN A 405 -30.02 -22.67 18.54
C GLN A 405 -28.76 -23.35 19.09
N PHE A 406 -27.82 -22.55 19.61
CA PHE A 406 -26.66 -23.04 20.34
C PHE A 406 -27.02 -23.37 21.79
N THR A 407 -26.41 -24.41 22.35
CA THR A 407 -26.46 -24.66 23.79
C THR A 407 -25.74 -23.55 24.58
N PRO A 408 -26.07 -23.30 25.86
CA PRO A 408 -25.42 -22.26 26.67
C PRO A 408 -23.88 -22.36 26.67
N ASN A 409 -23.33 -23.57 26.75
CA ASN A 409 -21.88 -23.80 26.67
C ASN A 409 -21.28 -23.45 25.30
N GLN A 410 -22.00 -23.70 24.20
CA GLN A 410 -21.59 -23.28 22.85
C GLN A 410 -21.67 -21.75 22.69
N VAL A 411 -22.69 -21.11 23.27
CA VAL A 411 -22.80 -19.63 23.30
C VAL A 411 -21.59 -19.02 24.02
N THR A 412 -21.26 -19.49 25.23
CA THR A 412 -20.11 -18.99 26.01
C THR A 412 -18.77 -19.20 25.29
N LYS A 413 -18.55 -20.38 24.69
CA LYS A 413 -17.35 -20.63 23.87
C LYS A 413 -17.27 -19.71 22.66
N THR A 414 -18.39 -19.53 21.95
CA THR A 414 -18.47 -18.64 20.77
C THR A 414 -18.20 -17.18 21.14
N LEU A 415 -18.77 -16.69 22.25
CA LEU A 415 -18.52 -15.34 22.77
C LEU A 415 -17.06 -15.13 23.17
N THR A 416 -16.41 -16.14 23.77
CA THR A 416 -15.00 -16.06 24.17
C THR A 416 -14.08 -15.97 22.94
N ILE A 417 -14.31 -16.81 21.92
CA ILE A 417 -13.57 -16.77 20.65
C ILE A 417 -13.80 -15.45 19.92
N ALA A 418 -15.04 -14.96 19.86
CA ALA A 418 -15.38 -13.69 19.23
C ALA A 418 -14.67 -12.50 19.91
N ARG A 419 -14.67 -12.44 21.26
CA ARG A 419 -13.98 -11.39 22.01
C ARG A 419 -12.47 -11.36 21.72
N ALA A 420 -11.82 -12.52 21.69
CA ALA A 420 -10.40 -12.62 21.32
C ALA A 420 -10.14 -12.16 19.86
N ARG A 421 -11.05 -12.48 18.93
CA ARG A 421 -10.93 -12.13 17.52
C ARG A 421 -11.21 -10.67 17.16
N VAL A 422 -12.00 -9.94 17.95
CA VAL A 422 -12.18 -8.49 17.76
C VAL A 422 -10.83 -7.74 17.72
N HIS A 423 -9.77 -8.29 18.32
CA HIS A 423 -8.42 -7.72 18.24
C HIS A 423 -7.73 -7.86 16.87
N VAL A 424 -7.95 -8.95 16.10
CA VAL A 424 -7.41 -9.05 14.72
C VAL A 424 -8.16 -8.11 13.78
N GLU A 425 -9.49 -8.00 13.93
CA GLU A 425 -10.32 -7.06 13.16
C GLU A 425 -9.89 -5.60 13.41
N ARG A 426 -9.64 -5.22 14.67
CA ARG A 426 -9.11 -3.90 15.03
C ARG A 426 -7.72 -3.65 14.46
N ALA A 427 -6.83 -4.65 14.43
CA ALA A 427 -5.50 -4.51 13.85
C ALA A 427 -5.59 -4.30 12.33
N ILE A 428 -6.41 -5.09 11.65
CA ILE A 428 -6.75 -4.92 10.23
C ILE A 428 -7.32 -3.52 9.96
N ASN A 429 -8.16 -2.99 10.84
CA ASN A 429 -8.70 -1.63 10.70
C ASN A 429 -7.63 -0.54 10.87
N ARG A 430 -6.59 -0.75 11.70
CA ARG A 430 -5.43 0.16 11.75
C ARG A 430 -4.63 0.15 10.45
N ILE A 431 -4.38 -1.03 9.89
CA ILE A 431 -3.73 -1.17 8.57
C ILE A 431 -4.56 -0.46 7.49
N LYS A 432 -5.88 -0.64 7.49
CA LYS A 432 -6.81 0.03 6.58
C LYS A 432 -6.99 1.53 6.81
N GLY A 433 -6.51 2.06 7.94
CA GLY A 433 -6.39 3.49 8.19
C GLY A 433 -5.34 4.18 7.30
N PHE A 434 -4.50 3.44 6.57
CA PHE A 434 -3.65 4.00 5.53
C PHE A 434 -4.43 4.08 4.21
N CYS A 435 -4.92 5.27 3.84
CA CYS A 435 -5.82 5.49 2.71
C CYS A 435 -5.24 5.04 1.34
N ILE A 436 -3.91 4.81 1.23
CA ILE A 436 -3.31 4.20 0.04
C ILE A 436 -3.84 2.78 -0.23
N LEU A 437 -4.35 2.09 0.80
CA LEU A 437 -4.92 0.75 0.71
C LEU A 437 -6.42 0.73 0.36
N GLU A 438 -7.10 1.88 0.34
CA GLU A 438 -8.50 1.94 -0.10
C GLU A 438 -8.64 1.52 -1.57
N PHE A 439 -7.67 1.91 -2.41
CA PHE A 439 -7.65 1.53 -3.81
C PHE A 439 -6.22 1.53 -4.38
N ILE A 440 -5.75 0.37 -4.86
CA ILE A 440 -4.48 0.22 -5.54
C ILE A 440 -4.62 0.56 -7.04
N PRO A 441 -4.04 1.65 -7.55
CA PRO A 441 -4.06 1.98 -8.98
C PRO A 441 -3.09 1.08 -9.77
N PRO A 442 -3.24 0.95 -11.11
CA PRO A 442 -2.43 0.03 -11.92
C PRO A 442 -0.92 0.25 -11.80
N LYS A 443 -0.49 1.50 -11.61
CA LYS A 443 0.92 1.88 -11.45
C LYS A 443 1.54 1.44 -10.12
N LEU A 444 0.73 1.21 -9.08
CA LEU A 444 1.20 0.74 -7.77
C LEU A 444 0.98 -0.76 -7.57
N LEU A 445 0.21 -1.43 -8.44
CA LEU A 445 -0.06 -2.86 -8.38
C LEU A 445 1.20 -3.75 -8.25
N PRO A 446 2.34 -3.49 -8.94
CA PRO A 446 3.57 -4.27 -8.76
C PRO A 446 4.22 -4.15 -7.37
N TYR A 447 3.86 -3.10 -6.61
CA TYR A 447 4.39 -2.81 -5.27
C TYR A 447 3.35 -3.09 -4.17
N ALA A 448 2.12 -3.49 -4.53
CA ALA A 448 0.99 -3.57 -3.61
C ALA A 448 1.27 -4.41 -2.35
N SER A 449 1.93 -5.57 -2.51
CA SER A 449 2.34 -6.40 -1.37
C SER A 449 3.30 -5.66 -0.42
N LYS A 450 4.30 -4.95 -0.97
CA LYS A 450 5.22 -4.14 -0.15
C LYS A 450 4.48 -3.01 0.55
N ILE A 451 3.57 -2.32 -0.14
CA ILE A 451 2.78 -1.22 0.42
C ILE A 451 1.93 -1.74 1.60
N PHE A 452 1.21 -2.84 1.41
CA PHE A 452 0.40 -3.44 2.48
C PHE A 452 1.27 -3.87 3.67
N GLN A 453 2.37 -4.58 3.43
CA GLN A 453 3.31 -5.02 4.46
C GLN A 453 3.98 -3.85 5.21
N VAL A 454 4.24 -2.72 4.52
CA VAL A 454 4.74 -1.49 5.13
C VAL A 454 3.67 -0.81 6.00
N CYS A 455 2.44 -0.68 5.53
CA CYS A 455 1.32 -0.19 6.35
C CYS A 455 1.07 -1.09 7.57
N GLY A 456 1.24 -2.41 7.40
CA GLY A 456 1.28 -3.39 8.48
C GLY A 456 2.35 -3.04 9.52
N ALA A 457 3.62 -3.01 9.13
CA ALA A 457 4.73 -2.71 10.03
C ALA A 457 4.60 -1.33 10.70
N LEU A 458 4.15 -0.30 9.98
CA LEU A 458 3.90 1.03 10.52
C LEU A 458 2.75 1.04 11.55
N SER A 459 1.75 0.14 11.44
CA SER A 459 0.66 0.06 12.42
C SER A 459 1.12 -0.42 13.81
N ASN A 460 2.27 -1.11 13.90
CA ASN A 460 2.89 -1.49 15.18
C ASN A 460 3.58 -0.31 15.91
N PHE A 461 3.81 0.82 15.24
CA PHE A 461 4.29 2.06 15.89
C PHE A 461 3.16 2.88 16.51
N GLN A 462 1.91 2.44 16.40
CA GLN A 462 0.77 3.08 17.08
C GLN A 462 0.65 2.59 18.53
N TYR A 463 -0.06 3.35 19.38
CA TYR A 463 -0.35 2.95 20.77
C TYR A 463 -0.91 1.51 20.84
N PRO A 464 -0.64 0.73 21.91
CA PRO A 464 -1.13 -0.64 22.04
C PRO A 464 -2.63 -0.80 21.73
N LEU A 465 -2.99 -1.92 21.11
CA LEU A 465 -4.38 -2.15 20.66
C LEU A 465 -5.32 -2.51 21.82
N ILE A 466 -4.74 -2.92 22.95
CA ILE A 466 -5.42 -3.40 24.15
C ILE A 466 -4.92 -2.56 25.31
N LYS A 467 -5.82 -1.87 26.01
CA LYS A 467 -5.46 -0.93 27.10
C LYS A 467 -4.72 -1.62 28.26
N GLU A 468 -5.03 -2.89 28.54
CA GLU A 468 -4.28 -3.69 29.52
C GLU A 468 -2.78 -3.81 29.17
N VAL A 469 -2.47 -3.88 27.87
CA VAL A 469 -1.09 -4.05 27.38
C VAL A 469 -0.31 -2.74 27.45
N GLU A 470 -0.99 -1.59 27.36
CA GLU A 470 -0.41 -0.25 27.54
C GLU A 470 0.27 -0.07 28.89
N ILE A 471 -0.29 -0.68 29.94
CA ILE A 471 0.26 -0.63 31.31
C ILE A 471 1.67 -1.27 31.36
N PHE A 472 1.91 -2.36 30.63
CA PHE A 472 3.24 -3.01 30.58
C PHE A 472 4.31 -2.17 29.87
N TYR A 473 3.93 -1.17 29.06
CA TYR A 473 4.88 -0.24 28.43
C TYR A 473 5.19 0.96 29.34
N LEU A 474 4.23 1.40 30.15
CA LEU A 474 4.40 2.53 31.08
C LEU A 474 5.07 2.12 32.40
N GLN A 475 4.87 0.87 32.80
CA GLN A 475 5.50 0.23 33.94
C GLN A 475 6.07 -1.12 33.49
N PRO A 476 7.25 -1.13 32.82
CA PRO A 476 7.94 -2.38 32.55
C PRO A 476 8.18 -3.09 33.89
N LYS A 477 7.85 -4.38 33.94
CA LYS A 477 8.26 -5.20 35.08
C LYS A 477 9.79 -5.32 35.03
N GLU A 478 10.43 -4.99 36.14
CA GLU A 478 11.81 -5.39 36.38
C GLU A 478 11.79 -6.91 36.60
N ASP A 479 12.36 -7.65 35.64
CA ASP A 479 12.59 -9.11 35.68
C ASP A 479 13.93 -9.42 36.37
#